data_AF-A0A2T2QYU8-F1
#
_entry.id   AF-A0A2T2QYU8-F1
#
_cell.length_a   1.000
_cell.length_b   1.000
_cell.length_c   1.000
_cell.angle_alpha   90.00
_cell.angle_beta   90.00
_cell.angle_gamma   90.00
#
_symmetry.space_group_name_H-M   'P 1'
#
loop_
_entity.id
_entity.type
_entity.pdbx_description
1 polymer ?
#
loop_
_entity_poly.entity_id
_entity_poly.type
_entity_poly.pdbx_seq_one_letter_code
_entity_poly.pdbx_strand_id
1 'polypeptide(L)'
;MITLQFCGGARSVTGGNYLVDNGRVKFLLECGMAQGSQEAEQSNYEPFAYEPSVIDFLIVTHAHIDHMGRVPKLVKDGFDAPIYSTPPTKDISRIALEDSVSVMKNEKTETPLLFDMEDVNAGLGHRSRRRAQEKNCAFRRYGKYSFGAFEPVRVH
;
A
#
# COMPACT_ATOMS: atom_id res chain seq x y z
N MET A 1 -14.47 9.31 18.19
CA MET A 1 -13.06 9.78 18.36
C MET A 1 -12.30 9.28 17.13
N ILE A 2 -11.45 10.11 16.54
CA ILE A 2 -10.60 9.72 15.40
C ILE A 2 -9.24 9.32 15.98
N THR A 3 -8.69 8.20 15.52
CA THR A 3 -7.37 7.71 15.90
C THR A 3 -6.46 7.65 14.69
N LEU A 4 -5.17 7.90 14.94
CA LEU A 4 -4.07 7.69 14.00
C LEU A 4 -3.08 6.77 14.70
N GLN A 5 -2.84 5.60 14.13
CA GLN A 5 -1.86 4.64 14.60
C GLN A 5 -0.70 4.56 13.61
N PHE A 6 0.52 4.67 14.14
CA PHE A 6 1.75 4.53 13.37
C PHE A 6 2.15 3.04 13.35
N CYS A 7 1.98 2.40 12.21
CA CYS A 7 2.29 0.97 12.01
C CYS A 7 3.65 0.76 11.31
N GLY A 8 4.28 1.85 10.86
CA GLY A 8 5.60 1.90 10.26
C GLY A 8 6.01 3.35 9.96
N GLY A 9 7.28 3.58 9.62
CA GLY A 9 7.80 4.92 9.28
C GLY A 9 7.80 5.92 10.44
N ALA A 10 7.57 5.49 11.69
CA ALA A 10 7.76 6.32 12.87
C ALA A 10 9.20 6.20 13.34
N ARG A 11 9.91 7.33 13.46
CA ARG A 11 11.36 7.37 13.78
C ARG A 11 12.25 6.65 12.74
N SER A 12 11.72 6.42 11.54
CA SER A 12 12.43 5.91 10.37
C SER A 12 12.00 6.73 9.15
N VAL A 13 12.86 6.82 8.15
CA VAL A 13 12.54 7.43 6.84
C VAL A 13 11.92 6.41 5.87
N THR A 14 11.88 5.12 6.23
CA THR A 14 11.33 4.06 5.40
C THR A 14 10.21 3.28 6.09
N GLY A 15 9.42 2.55 5.30
CA GLY A 15 8.37 1.68 5.82
C GLY A 15 7.10 2.42 6.23
N GLY A 16 6.76 3.53 5.58
CA GLY A 16 5.57 4.32 5.87
C GLY A 16 4.30 3.47 5.87
N ASN A 17 3.57 3.47 6.98
CA ASN A 17 2.33 2.73 7.13
C ASN A 17 1.53 3.30 8.31
N TYR A 18 0.36 3.86 8.02
CA TYR A 18 -0.44 4.55 9.02
C TYR A 18 -1.91 4.12 8.92
N LEU A 19 -2.48 3.73 10.06
CA LEU A 19 -3.89 3.36 10.18
C LEU A 19 -4.69 4.52 10.73
N VAL A 20 -5.74 4.92 10.02
CA VAL A 20 -6.70 5.92 10.48
C VAL A 20 -8.04 5.25 10.73
N ASP A 21 -8.61 5.46 11.91
CA ASP A 21 -9.91 4.89 12.29
C ASP A 21 -10.77 5.98 12.95
N ASN A 22 -12.01 6.12 12.50
CA ASN A 22 -12.99 7.04 13.10
C ASN A 22 -14.19 6.33 13.75
N GLY A 23 -14.14 5.00 13.86
CA GLY A 23 -15.21 4.12 14.33
C GLY A 23 -16.24 3.74 13.26
N ARG A 24 -16.18 4.33 12.06
CA ARG A 24 -17.05 4.02 10.90
C ARG A 24 -16.26 3.63 9.66
N VAL A 25 -15.09 4.23 9.52
CA VAL A 25 -14.16 4.02 8.40
C VAL A 25 -12.78 3.78 8.98
N LYS A 26 -12.15 2.72 8.50
CA LYS A 26 -10.79 2.32 8.85
C LYS A 26 -9.98 2.21 7.56
N PHE A 27 -9.01 3.09 7.36
CA PHE A 27 -8.23 3.14 6.13
C PHE A 27 -6.74 3.29 6.39
N LEU A 28 -5.95 2.91 5.39
CA LEU A 28 -4.50 3.03 5.42
C LEU A 28 -4.04 4.24 4.63
N LEU A 29 -3.04 4.94 5.16
CA LEU A 29 -2.18 5.84 4.41
C LEU A 29 -0.81 5.15 4.30
N GLU A 30 -0.40 4.88 3.07
CA GLU A 30 0.80 4.11 2.70
C GLU A 30 0.82 2.66 3.18
N CYS A 31 1.63 1.86 2.48
CA CYS A 31 2.01 0.52 2.86
C CYS A 31 3.41 0.21 2.30
N GLY A 32 4.41 0.90 2.84
CA GLY A 32 5.76 0.89 2.33
C GLY A 32 6.68 -0.14 2.98
N MET A 33 7.75 -0.51 2.28
CA MET A 33 8.81 -1.39 2.80
C MET A 33 9.81 -0.63 3.67
N ALA A 34 10.21 -1.22 4.78
CA ALA A 34 11.34 -0.76 5.57
C ALA A 34 12.65 -1.22 4.89
N GLN A 35 13.66 -0.34 4.84
CA GLN A 35 14.92 -0.56 4.15
C GLN A 35 16.11 -0.02 4.95
N GLY A 36 17.32 -0.52 4.66
CA GLY A 36 18.60 0.07 5.07
C GLY A 36 19.36 -0.71 6.14
N SER A 37 18.69 -1.56 6.92
CA SER A 37 19.34 -2.53 7.81
C SER A 37 18.70 -3.90 7.63
N GLN A 38 19.43 -4.95 8.01
CA GLN A 38 18.92 -6.32 7.93
C GLN A 38 17.66 -6.49 8.79
N GLU A 39 17.61 -5.85 9.96
CA GLU A 39 16.43 -5.87 10.84
C GLU A 39 15.25 -5.15 10.21
N ALA A 40 15.49 -4.01 9.54
CA ALA A 40 14.45 -3.29 8.82
C ALA A 40 13.88 -4.15 7.67
N GLU A 41 14.75 -4.79 6.90
CA GLU A 41 14.33 -5.67 5.81
C GLU A 41 13.56 -6.90 6.32
N GLN A 42 14.05 -7.52 7.40
CA GLN A 42 13.37 -8.64 8.05
C GLN A 42 12.00 -8.25 8.61
N SER A 43 11.85 -7.02 9.12
CA SER A 43 10.57 -6.53 9.65
C SER A 43 9.46 -6.48 8.60
N ASN A 44 9.80 -6.45 7.31
CA ASN A 44 8.80 -6.49 6.24
C ASN A 44 8.01 -7.79 6.23
N TYR A 45 8.58 -8.89 6.71
CA TYR A 45 7.97 -10.23 6.76
C TYR A 45 7.02 -10.40 7.94
N GLU A 46 7.10 -9.54 8.95
CA GLU A 46 6.24 -9.61 10.11
C GLU A 46 4.76 -9.37 9.73
N PRO A 47 3.82 -9.93 10.51
CA PRO A 47 2.40 -9.61 10.35
C PRO A 47 2.14 -8.11 10.50
N PHE A 48 1.13 -7.60 9.80
CA PHE A 48 0.69 -6.23 10.01
C PHE A 48 0.11 -6.07 11.42
N ALA A 49 0.28 -4.87 12.02
CA ALA A 49 -0.27 -4.54 13.33
C ALA A 49 -1.82 -4.42 13.36
N TYR A 50 -2.48 -4.74 12.25
CA TYR A 50 -3.91 -4.68 12.02
C TYR A 50 -4.31 -5.82 11.09
N GLU A 51 -5.59 -6.18 11.11
CA GLU A 51 -6.13 -7.17 10.18
C GLU A 51 -6.38 -6.53 8.80
N PRO A 52 -5.70 -6.97 7.71
CA PRO A 52 -5.86 -6.37 6.38
C PRO A 52 -7.29 -6.52 5.83
N SER A 53 -7.97 -7.59 6.23
CA SER A 53 -9.32 -7.92 5.79
C SER A 53 -10.38 -6.90 6.25
N VAL A 54 -10.13 -6.09 7.27
CA VAL A 54 -11.12 -5.13 7.80
C VAL A 54 -10.88 -3.69 7.33
N ILE A 55 -9.85 -3.46 6.51
CA ILE A 55 -9.52 -2.14 5.99
C ILE A 55 -10.48 -1.77 4.84
N ASP A 56 -11.03 -0.56 4.89
CA ASP A 56 -11.99 -0.04 3.92
C ASP A 56 -11.35 0.44 2.61
N PHE A 57 -10.12 0.96 2.67
CA PHE A 57 -9.30 1.35 1.52
C PHE A 57 -7.86 1.70 1.92
N LEU A 58 -7.00 1.81 0.92
CA LEU A 58 -5.62 2.30 1.04
C LEU A 58 -5.44 3.55 0.18
N ILE A 59 -4.68 4.54 0.67
CA ILE A 59 -4.19 5.68 -0.10
C ILE A 59 -2.67 5.55 -0.23
N VAL A 60 -2.16 5.66 -1.46
CA VAL A 60 -0.72 5.73 -1.76
C VAL A 60 -0.41 7.11 -2.31
N THR A 61 0.44 7.88 -1.63
CA THR A 61 0.74 9.27 -2.05
C THR A 61 1.67 9.34 -3.24
N HIS A 62 2.67 8.46 -3.33
CA HIS A 62 3.65 8.43 -4.41
C HIS A 62 4.32 7.05 -4.53
N ALA A 63 5.09 6.86 -5.60
CA ALA A 63 5.50 5.53 -6.07
C ALA A 63 6.84 5.05 -5.49
N HIS A 64 7.35 5.63 -4.42
CA HIS A 64 8.58 5.11 -3.81
C HIS A 64 8.28 3.83 -3.00
N ILE A 65 9.22 2.89 -3.00
CA ILE A 65 9.06 1.55 -2.38
C ILE A 65 8.85 1.64 -0.86
N ASP A 66 9.41 2.66 -0.22
CA ASP A 66 9.22 2.94 1.20
C ASP A 66 7.83 3.50 1.56
N HIS A 67 6.98 3.71 0.55
CA HIS A 67 5.58 4.13 0.67
C HIS A 67 4.57 3.10 0.13
N MET A 68 4.94 2.30 -0.87
CA MET A 68 4.01 1.33 -1.49
C MET A 68 4.55 -0.10 -1.65
N GLY A 69 5.80 -0.35 -1.27
CA GLY A 69 6.49 -1.61 -1.52
C GLY A 69 5.85 -2.84 -0.86
N ARG A 70 5.05 -2.68 0.21
CA ARG A 70 4.34 -3.79 0.86
C ARG A 70 2.88 -3.94 0.39
N VAL A 71 2.42 -3.17 -0.59
CA VAL A 71 1.06 -3.31 -1.13
C VAL A 71 0.76 -4.74 -1.63
N PRO A 72 1.65 -5.41 -2.38
CA PRO A 72 1.38 -6.79 -2.79
C PRO A 72 1.30 -7.76 -1.60
N LYS A 73 2.17 -7.61 -0.59
CA LYS A 73 2.08 -8.35 0.67
C LYS A 73 0.75 -8.12 1.38
N LEU A 74 0.28 -6.86 1.42
CA LEU A 74 -1.00 -6.51 2.04
C LEU A 74 -2.17 -7.26 1.40
N VAL A 75 -2.16 -7.38 0.07
CA VAL A 75 -3.17 -8.15 -0.70
C VAL A 75 -3.06 -9.64 -0.41
N LYS A 76 -1.83 -10.18 -0.45
CA LYS A 76 -1.52 -11.58 -0.08
C LYS A 76 -2.04 -11.94 1.32
N ASP A 77 -1.95 -11.00 2.26
CA ASP A 77 -2.40 -11.15 3.64
C ASP A 77 -3.92 -10.88 3.83
N GLY A 78 -4.69 -10.74 2.75
CA GLY A 78 -6.16 -10.73 2.77
C GLY A 78 -6.83 -9.36 2.59
N PHE A 79 -6.10 -8.33 2.18
CA PHE A 79 -6.70 -7.05 1.79
C PHE A 79 -7.44 -7.15 0.45
N ASP A 80 -8.72 -6.78 0.44
CA ASP A 80 -9.61 -6.84 -0.74
C ASP A 80 -10.43 -5.54 -0.91
N ALA A 81 -9.82 -4.39 -0.60
CA ALA A 81 -10.48 -3.08 -0.65
C ALA A 81 -9.82 -2.12 -1.66
N PRO A 82 -10.48 -1.03 -2.10
CA PRO A 82 -9.90 -0.14 -3.11
C PRO A 82 -8.56 0.48 -2.70
N ILE A 83 -7.68 0.67 -3.69
CA ILE A 83 -6.41 1.40 -3.54
C ILE A 83 -6.51 2.69 -4.36
N TYR A 84 -6.29 3.82 -3.70
CA TYR A 84 -6.33 5.14 -4.31
C TYR A 84 -4.91 5.68 -4.48
N SER A 85 -4.60 6.13 -5.69
CA SER A 85 -3.37 6.85 -6.02
C SER A 85 -3.61 7.79 -7.20
N THR A 86 -2.60 8.56 -7.58
CA THR A 86 -2.65 9.28 -8.86
C THR A 86 -2.30 8.32 -10.02
N PRO A 87 -2.76 8.58 -11.26
CA PRO A 87 -2.40 7.75 -12.40
C PRO A 87 -0.87 7.59 -12.59
N PRO A 88 -0.05 8.66 -12.51
CA PRO A 88 1.41 8.51 -12.56
C PRO A 88 1.98 7.63 -11.44
N THR A 89 1.44 7.76 -10.22
CA THR A 89 1.85 6.91 -9.09
C THR A 89 1.60 5.44 -9.42
N LYS A 90 0.42 5.09 -9.92
CA LYS A 90 0.08 3.71 -10.29
C LYS A 90 1.03 3.15 -11.36
N ASP A 91 1.30 3.93 -12.41
CA ASP A 91 2.13 3.49 -13.53
C ASP A 91 3.57 3.22 -13.09
N ILE A 92 4.14 4.11 -12.27
CA ILE A 92 5.49 3.95 -11.73
C ILE A 92 5.54 2.82 -10.69
N SER A 93 4.51 2.70 -9.84
CA SER A 93 4.43 1.61 -8.84
C SER A 93 4.50 0.24 -9.48
N ARG A 94 3.91 0.05 -10.66
CA ARG A 94 4.02 -1.22 -11.40
C ARG A 94 5.46 -1.58 -11.71
N ILE A 95 6.20 -0.65 -12.30
CA ILE A 95 7.59 -0.87 -12.70
C ILE A 95 8.44 -1.16 -11.45
N ALA A 96 8.28 -0.37 -10.39
CA ALA A 96 9.07 -0.52 -9.16
C ALA A 96 8.77 -1.83 -8.41
N LEU A 97 7.52 -2.29 -8.39
CA LEU A 97 7.15 -3.56 -7.76
C LEU A 97 7.61 -4.77 -8.58
N GLU A 98 7.53 -4.71 -9.92
CA GLU A 98 8.08 -5.73 -10.83
C GLU A 98 9.60 -5.89 -10.64
N ASP A 99 10.32 -4.77 -10.51
CA ASP A 99 11.75 -4.77 -10.22
C ASP A 99 12.05 -5.35 -8.83
N SER A 100 11.26 -4.99 -7.82
CA SER A 100 11.40 -5.54 -6.45
C SER A 100 11.26 -7.07 -6.42
N VAL A 101 10.31 -7.64 -7.16
CA VAL A 101 10.18 -9.11 -7.30
C VAL A 101 11.44 -9.70 -7.95
N SER A 102 11.99 -9.03 -8.96
CA SER A 102 13.19 -9.48 -9.66
C SER A 102 14.42 -9.46 -8.74
N VAL A 103 14.60 -8.42 -7.95
CA VAL A 103 15.66 -8.30 -6.94
C VAL A 103 15.54 -9.41 -5.89
N MET A 104 14.37 -9.56 -5.26
CA MET A 104 14.15 -10.59 -4.24
C MET A 104 14.45 -12.01 -4.75
N LYS A 105 14.11 -12.32 -6.00
CA LYS A 105 14.42 -13.63 -6.62
C LYS A 105 15.92 -13.83 -6.83
N ASN A 106 16.66 -12.78 -7.15
CA ASN A 106 18.08 -12.85 -7.46
C ASN A 106 18.96 -12.94 -6.21
N GLU A 107 18.52 -12.39 -5.08
CA GLU A 107 19.29 -12.34 -3.84
C GLU A 107 19.44 -13.68 -3.10
N LYS A 108 18.89 -14.79 -3.65
CA LYS A 108 19.08 -16.17 -3.17
C LYS A 108 19.02 -16.29 -1.63
N THR A 109 17.90 -15.89 -1.05
CA THR A 109 17.63 -16.07 0.37
C THR A 109 16.94 -17.41 0.63
N GLU A 110 17.23 -18.09 1.75
CA GLU A 110 16.42 -19.22 2.22
C GLU A 110 15.00 -18.79 2.61
N THR A 111 14.81 -17.48 2.84
CA THR A 111 13.52 -16.88 3.15
C THR A 111 12.60 -16.90 1.92
N PRO A 112 11.33 -17.31 2.07
CA PRO A 112 10.34 -17.22 0.99
C PRO A 112 10.20 -15.79 0.47
N LEU A 113 9.74 -15.65 -0.78
CA LEU A 113 9.44 -14.33 -1.33
C LEU A 113 8.37 -13.63 -0.49
N LEU A 114 8.61 -12.36 -0.18
CA LEU A 114 7.66 -11.51 0.52
C LEU A 114 6.32 -11.48 -0.24
N PHE A 115 6.41 -11.28 -1.54
CA PHE A 115 5.32 -11.34 -2.51
C PHE A 115 5.87 -11.71 -3.90
N ASP A 116 5.00 -12.15 -4.79
CA ASP A 116 5.35 -12.50 -6.16
C ASP A 116 4.59 -11.66 -7.22
N MET A 117 4.72 -12.05 -8.48
CA MET A 117 4.05 -11.34 -9.58
C MET A 117 2.52 -11.48 -9.55
N GLU A 118 1.98 -12.57 -9.00
CA GLU A 118 0.54 -12.73 -8.84
C GLU A 118 0.02 -11.70 -7.83
N ASP A 119 0.73 -11.54 -6.70
CA ASP A 119 0.41 -10.54 -5.69
C ASP A 119 0.49 -9.10 -6.25
N VAL A 120 1.51 -8.80 -7.06
CA VAL A 120 1.67 -7.48 -7.71
C VAL A 120 0.51 -7.19 -8.66
N ASN A 121 0.16 -8.17 -9.50
CA ASN A 121 -0.97 -8.05 -10.42
C ASN A 121 -2.30 -7.92 -9.68
N ALA A 122 -2.47 -8.65 -8.57
CA ALA A 122 -3.65 -8.56 -7.73
C ALA A 122 -3.79 -7.16 -7.11
N GLY A 123 -2.70 -6.56 -6.59
CA GLY A 123 -2.72 -5.22 -6.01
C GLY A 123 -2.91 -4.08 -7.01
N LEU A 124 -2.28 -4.15 -8.18
CA LEU A 124 -2.35 -3.06 -9.18
C LEU A 124 -3.51 -3.20 -10.18
N GLY A 125 -3.95 -4.44 -10.40
CA GLY A 125 -5.16 -4.79 -11.14
C GLY A 125 -6.42 -4.80 -10.28
N HIS A 126 -6.30 -4.45 -8.99
CA HIS A 126 -7.31 -4.69 -7.98
C HIS A 126 -8.68 -4.09 -8.34
N ARG A 127 -9.63 -4.97 -8.64
CA ARG A 127 -11.06 -4.66 -8.59
C ARG A 127 -11.57 -5.17 -7.26
N SER A 128 -11.62 -4.30 -6.25
CA SER A 128 -12.19 -4.66 -4.96
C SER A 128 -13.58 -5.30 -5.16
N ARG A 129 -13.76 -6.51 -4.63
CA ARG A 129 -15.08 -7.16 -4.63
C ARG A 129 -16.04 -6.49 -3.65
N ARG A 130 -15.49 -5.77 -2.67
CA ARG A 130 -16.26 -4.89 -1.80
C ARG A 130 -16.56 -3.62 -2.58
N ARG A 131 -17.86 -3.39 -2.83
CA ARG A 131 -18.31 -2.03 -3.17
C ARG A 131 -17.69 -1.11 -2.14
N ALA A 132 -16.97 -0.08 -2.58
CA ALA A 132 -16.86 1.12 -1.79
C ALA A 132 -18.30 1.50 -1.44
N GLN A 133 -18.76 1.18 -0.23
CA GLN A 133 -19.92 1.87 0.30
C GLN A 133 -19.61 3.34 0.08
N GLU A 134 -20.59 4.11 -0.39
CA GLU A 134 -20.51 5.56 -0.54
C GLU A 134 -20.36 6.20 0.86
N LYS A 135 -19.27 5.88 1.55
CA LYS A 135 -18.74 6.55 2.71
C LYS A 135 -18.10 7.78 2.08
N ASN A 136 -18.81 8.92 2.12
CA ASN A 136 -18.49 10.23 1.52
C ASN A 136 -17.02 10.69 1.68
N CYS A 137 -16.07 10.02 1.05
CA CYS A 137 -14.66 10.39 0.97
C CYS A 137 -14.46 11.14 -0.34
N ALA A 138 -14.67 12.46 -0.31
CA ALA A 138 -14.37 13.32 -1.42
C ALA A 138 -12.87 13.67 -1.41
N PHE A 139 -12.09 13.05 -2.28
CA PHE A 139 -10.71 13.46 -2.54
C PHE A 139 -10.73 14.82 -3.26
N ARG A 140 -10.44 15.90 -2.53
CA ARG A 140 -10.38 17.26 -3.11
C ARG A 140 -8.95 17.61 -3.51
N ARG A 141 -8.79 18.13 -4.72
CA ARG A 141 -7.55 18.75 -5.20
C ARG A 141 -7.31 20.06 -4.43
N TYR A 142 -6.21 20.15 -3.68
CA TYR A 142 -5.75 21.38 -3.05
C TYR A 142 -4.48 21.90 -3.76
N GLY A 143 -4.56 23.05 -4.42
CA GLY A 143 -3.39 23.81 -4.91
C GLY A 143 -3.11 23.82 -6.43
N LYS A 144 -2.18 24.71 -6.83
CA LYS A 144 -1.74 24.97 -8.23
C LYS A 144 -0.71 23.95 -8.76
N TYR A 145 -0.16 23.08 -7.91
CA TYR A 145 0.71 21.98 -8.35
C TYR A 145 -0.16 20.80 -8.76
N SER A 146 0.06 20.28 -9.96
CA SER A 146 -0.73 19.21 -10.57
C SER A 146 -0.47 17.85 -9.90
N PHE A 147 -0.91 17.70 -8.65
CA PHE A 147 -1.23 16.39 -8.10
C PHE A 147 -2.55 15.97 -8.74
N GLY A 148 -2.52 14.97 -9.62
CA GLY A 148 -3.71 14.39 -10.24
C GLY A 148 -4.73 14.03 -9.16
N ALA A 149 -6.02 14.16 -9.46
CA ALA A 149 -7.05 13.67 -8.54
C ALA A 149 -6.78 12.18 -8.25
N PHE A 150 -6.92 11.78 -6.99
CA PHE A 150 -7.01 10.36 -6.63
C PHE A 150 -8.28 9.82 -7.30
N GLU A 151 -8.16 9.33 -8.53
CA GLU A 151 -9.30 8.75 -9.22
C GLU A 151 -9.48 7.31 -8.73
N PRO A 152 -10.72 6.88 -8.40
CA PRO A 152 -11.00 5.47 -8.26
C PRO A 152 -10.66 4.81 -9.59
N VAL A 153 -9.70 3.89 -9.57
CA VAL A 153 -9.35 3.09 -10.73
C VAL A 153 -10.55 2.21 -11.10
N ARG A 154 -11.44 2.72 -11.95
CA ARG A 154 -12.45 1.92 -12.66
C ARG A 154 -11.91 1.68 -14.07
N VAL A 155 -11.43 0.47 -14.32
CA VAL A 155 -11.14 0.01 -15.69
C VAL A 155 -12.36 -0.74 -16.19
N HIS A 156 -12.88 -0.31 -17.35
CA HIS A 156 -13.96 -0.97 -18.08
C HIS A 156 -13.66 -2.45 -18.36
#